data_AF-A0A822G321-F1
#
_entry.id   AF-A0A822G321-F1
#
_cell.length_a   1.000
_cell.length_b   1.000
_cell.length_c   1.000
_cell.angle_alpha   90.00
_cell.angle_beta   90.00
_cell.angle_gamma   90.00
#
_symmetry.space_group_name_H-M   'P 1'
#
loop_
_entity.id
_entity.type
_entity.pdbx_description
1 polymer ?
#
loop_
_entity_poly.entity_id
_entity_poly.type
_entity_poly.pdbx_seq_one_letter_code
_entity_poly.pdbx_strand_id
1 'polypeptide(L)'
;ELTSLLVPEEEFRKENNAERVTGLFLQNFKAALQSGKSNKVNAVLRGFRDLVQSDDVKEEVIKQNALPSIIKFAKETNDDPLPLEIVYAMTFNTDAKKIICENTEFVDHVKQLRDSEKKDVSKMAHGIMWKIEDEEKFKQRGEQKN
;
A
#
# COMPACT_ATOMS: atom_id res chain seq x y z
N GLU A 1 -10.59 -41.63 -12.85
CA GLU A 1 -10.04 -40.78 -11.78
C GLU A 1 -10.46 -39.35 -12.07
N LEU A 2 -11.43 -38.82 -11.31
CA LEU A 2 -11.86 -37.42 -11.39
C LEU A 2 -11.38 -36.75 -10.12
N THR A 3 -10.17 -36.21 -10.15
CA THR A 3 -9.63 -35.36 -9.08
C THR A 3 -10.44 -34.07 -9.04
N SER A 4 -11.31 -34.03 -8.03
CA SER A 4 -12.03 -32.88 -7.49
C SER A 4 -11.28 -31.55 -7.63
N LEU A 5 -11.65 -30.76 -8.65
CA LEU A 5 -11.41 -29.33 -8.78
C LEU A 5 -12.37 -28.53 -7.88
N LEU A 6 -12.49 -28.92 -6.61
CA LEU A 6 -13.22 -28.13 -5.62
C LEU A 6 -12.20 -27.24 -4.93
N VAL A 7 -12.12 -25.98 -5.38
CA VAL A 7 -11.62 -24.90 -4.54
C VAL A 7 -12.43 -24.97 -3.25
N PRO A 8 -11.80 -25.16 -2.07
CA PRO A 8 -12.51 -25.23 -0.80
C PRO A 8 -13.43 -24.00 -0.65
N GLU A 9 -14.69 -24.23 -0.27
CA GLU A 9 -15.73 -23.20 -0.19
C GLU A 9 -15.32 -22.01 0.70
N GLU A 10 -14.42 -22.23 1.67
CA GLU A 10 -13.82 -21.18 2.51
C GLU A 10 -12.85 -20.27 1.75
N GLU A 11 -12.06 -20.81 0.82
CA GLU A 11 -11.14 -20.05 -0.04
C GLU A 11 -11.96 -19.16 -0.99
N PHE A 12 -12.98 -19.74 -1.62
CA PHE A 12 -13.91 -19.01 -2.49
C PHE A 12 -14.71 -17.91 -1.76
N ARG A 13 -15.08 -18.12 -0.48
CA ARG A 13 -15.77 -17.10 0.34
C ARG A 13 -14.84 -16.00 0.82
N LYS A 14 -13.58 -16.32 1.17
CA LYS A 14 -12.58 -15.33 1.57
C LYS A 14 -12.15 -14.44 0.40
N GLU A 15 -11.86 -15.04 -0.76
CA GLU A 15 -11.54 -14.32 -1.99
C GLU A 15 -12.68 -13.38 -2.41
N ASN A 16 -13.92 -13.87 -2.44
CA ASN A 16 -15.08 -13.04 -2.77
C ASN A 16 -15.31 -11.88 -1.79
N ASN A 17 -14.91 -12.01 -0.52
CA ASN A 17 -15.12 -10.95 0.46
C ASN A 17 -14.01 -9.88 0.37
N ALA A 18 -12.74 -10.29 0.25
CA ALA A 18 -11.63 -9.37 0.10
C ALA A 18 -11.74 -8.56 -1.21
N GLU A 19 -12.07 -9.22 -2.32
CA GLU A 19 -12.32 -8.57 -3.62
C GLU A 19 -13.44 -7.53 -3.51
N ARG A 20 -14.60 -7.91 -2.97
CA ARG A 20 -15.76 -7.02 -2.88
C ARG A 20 -15.54 -5.85 -1.93
N VAL A 21 -14.95 -6.11 -0.77
CA VAL A 21 -14.69 -5.05 0.23
C VAL A 21 -13.64 -4.07 -0.30
N THR A 22 -12.56 -4.57 -0.89
CA THR A 22 -11.52 -3.72 -1.50
C THR A 22 -12.08 -2.96 -2.70
N GLY A 23 -12.90 -3.60 -3.54
CA GLY A 23 -13.55 -2.94 -4.67
C GLY A 23 -14.46 -1.79 -4.24
N LEU A 24 -15.32 -1.99 -3.24
CA LEU A 24 -16.16 -0.93 -2.66
C LEU A 24 -15.33 0.21 -2.08
N PHE A 25 -14.24 -0.14 -1.40
CA PHE A 25 -13.31 0.84 -0.86
C PHE A 25 -12.71 1.73 -1.97
N LEU A 26 -12.17 1.10 -3.01
CA LEU A 26 -11.51 1.79 -4.11
C LEU A 26 -12.47 2.64 -4.94
N GLN A 27 -13.72 2.20 -5.10
CA GLN A 27 -14.78 3.02 -5.70
C GLN A 27 -15.04 4.28 -4.87
N ASN A 28 -15.19 4.14 -3.56
CA ASN A 28 -15.41 5.27 -2.65
C ASN A 28 -14.21 6.21 -2.61
N PHE A 29 -12.98 5.68 -2.64
CA PHE A 29 -11.76 6.48 -2.68
C PHE A 29 -11.68 7.30 -3.97
N LYS A 30 -11.89 6.69 -5.13
CA LYS A 30 -11.92 7.39 -6.43
C LYS A 30 -13.00 8.48 -6.46
N ALA A 31 -14.21 8.16 -6.00
CA ALA A 31 -15.30 9.13 -5.93
C ALA A 31 -14.98 10.29 -4.97
N ALA A 32 -14.33 10.01 -3.84
CA ALA A 32 -13.90 11.03 -2.89
C ALA A 32 -12.83 11.96 -3.50
N LEU A 33 -11.83 11.42 -4.20
CA LEU A 33 -10.82 12.20 -4.92
C LEU A 33 -11.46 13.12 -5.97
N GLN A 34 -12.38 12.59 -6.79
CA GLN A 34 -13.10 13.37 -7.80
C GLN A 34 -13.95 14.49 -7.21
N SER A 35 -14.44 14.31 -5.98
CA SER A 35 -15.24 15.33 -5.30
C SER A 35 -14.42 16.51 -4.74
N GLY A 36 -13.08 16.40 -4.72
CA GLY A 36 -12.18 17.41 -4.14
C GLY A 36 -12.30 17.60 -2.63
N LYS A 37 -13.08 16.74 -1.94
CA LYS A 37 -13.34 16.85 -0.50
C LYS A 37 -12.35 15.99 0.29
N SER A 38 -11.24 16.60 0.73
CA SER A 38 -10.20 15.95 1.55
C SER A 38 -10.76 15.19 2.76
N ASN A 39 -11.77 15.74 3.44
CA ASN A 39 -12.43 15.08 4.58
C ASN A 39 -13.09 13.74 4.21
N LYS A 40 -13.64 13.62 3.00
CA LYS A 40 -14.22 12.36 2.52
C LYS A 40 -13.14 11.35 2.18
N VAL A 41 -12.05 11.81 1.57
CA VAL A 41 -10.90 10.96 1.25
C VAL A 41 -10.30 10.38 2.54
N ASN A 42 -10.11 11.23 3.56
CA ASN A 42 -9.56 10.80 4.84
C ASN A 42 -10.49 9.86 5.61
N ALA A 43 -11.81 10.08 5.57
CA ALA A 43 -12.77 9.16 6.18
C ALA A 43 -12.71 7.77 5.54
N VAL A 44 -12.58 7.73 4.21
CA VAL A 44 -12.39 6.51 3.43
C VAL A 44 -11.06 5.87 3.86
N LEU A 45 -9.91 6.55 3.71
CA LEU A 45 -8.59 6.00 4.06
C LEU A 45 -8.47 5.48 5.50
N ARG A 46 -9.16 6.07 6.48
CA ARG A 46 -9.19 5.56 7.85
C ARG A 46 -9.77 4.15 7.92
N GLY A 47 -10.90 3.90 7.26
CA GLY A 47 -11.47 2.56 7.20
C GLY A 47 -10.56 1.58 6.46
N PHE A 48 -9.81 2.07 5.47
CA PHE A 48 -8.89 1.23 4.71
C PHE A 48 -7.66 0.77 5.47
N ARG A 49 -7.12 1.67 6.28
CA ARG A 49 -5.88 1.48 7.03
C ARG A 49 -5.91 0.19 7.86
N ASP A 50 -7.07 -0.13 8.41
CA ASP A 50 -7.25 -1.34 9.19
C ASP A 50 -7.44 -2.59 8.29
N LEU A 51 -8.08 -2.43 7.12
CA LEU A 51 -8.29 -3.51 6.16
C LEU A 51 -7.00 -3.95 5.46
N VAL A 52 -6.15 -2.98 5.09
CA VAL A 52 -4.89 -3.23 4.36
C VAL A 52 -3.85 -3.99 5.20
N GLN A 53 -4.13 -4.25 6.48
CA GLN A 53 -3.34 -5.17 7.29
C GLN A 53 -3.48 -6.63 6.84
N SER A 54 -4.59 -7.01 6.20
CA SER A 54 -4.79 -8.34 5.61
C SER A 54 -3.98 -8.53 4.35
N ASP A 55 -3.35 -9.69 4.15
CA ASP A 55 -2.58 -9.99 2.93
C ASP A 55 -3.50 -10.12 1.70
N ASP A 56 -4.67 -10.73 1.83
CA ASP A 56 -5.69 -10.82 0.77
C ASP A 56 -6.08 -9.43 0.25
N VAL A 57 -6.21 -8.45 1.16
CA VAL A 57 -6.53 -7.06 0.79
C VAL A 57 -5.35 -6.41 0.07
N LYS A 58 -4.11 -6.63 0.53
CA LYS A 58 -2.91 -6.10 -0.17
C LYS A 58 -2.83 -6.66 -1.58
N GLU A 59 -3.03 -7.96 -1.76
CA GLU A 59 -3.05 -8.58 -3.09
C GLU A 59 -4.10 -7.96 -3.99
N GLU A 60 -5.29 -7.72 -3.45
CA GLU A 60 -6.39 -7.16 -4.22
C GLU A 60 -6.13 -5.70 -4.64
N VAL A 61 -5.47 -4.90 -3.80
CA VAL A 61 -5.02 -3.55 -4.15
C VAL A 61 -4.09 -3.58 -5.37
N ILE A 62 -3.23 -4.59 -5.45
CA ILE A 62 -2.30 -4.78 -6.57
C ILE A 62 -3.04 -5.26 -7.80
N LYS A 63 -3.90 -6.29 -7.67
CA LYS A 63 -4.74 -6.81 -8.77
C LYS A 63 -5.59 -5.71 -9.41
N GLN A 64 -6.16 -4.80 -8.60
CA GLN A 64 -6.97 -3.68 -9.07
C GLN A 64 -6.16 -2.43 -9.48
N ASN A 65 -4.82 -2.50 -9.50
CA ASN A 65 -3.91 -1.40 -9.84
C ASN A 65 -4.22 -0.09 -9.06
N ALA A 66 -4.55 -0.23 -7.79
CA ALA A 66 -4.95 0.91 -6.95
C ALA A 66 -3.77 1.60 -6.27
N LEU A 67 -2.69 0.87 -5.99
CA LEU A 67 -1.52 1.37 -5.26
C LEU A 67 -0.92 2.66 -5.87
N PRO A 68 -0.78 2.82 -7.21
CA PRO A 68 -0.27 4.07 -7.79
C PRO A 68 -1.12 5.30 -7.44
N SER A 69 -2.44 5.14 -7.33
CA SER A 69 -3.34 6.24 -6.95
C SER A 69 -3.17 6.63 -5.48
N ILE A 70 -2.95 5.65 -4.60
CA ILE A 70 -2.67 5.88 -3.18
C ILE A 70 -1.32 6.58 -3.01
N ILE A 71 -0.29 6.12 -3.73
CA ILE A 71 1.05 6.75 -3.75
C ILE A 71 0.94 8.20 -4.22
N LYS A 72 0.23 8.45 -5.32
CA LYS A 72 0.01 9.80 -5.83
C LYS A 72 -0.65 10.70 -4.77
N PHE A 73 -1.71 10.20 -4.11
CA PHE A 73 -2.38 10.95 -3.06
C PHE A 73 -1.47 11.22 -1.84
N ALA A 74 -0.63 10.27 -1.46
CA ALA A 74 0.34 10.46 -0.38
C ALA A 74 1.33 11.60 -0.69
N LYS A 75 1.78 11.73 -1.94
CA LYS A 75 2.65 12.84 -2.38
C LYS A 75 1.95 14.20 -2.41
N GLU A 76 0.63 14.22 -2.61
CA GLU A 76 -0.14 15.46 -2.68
C GLU A 76 -0.49 16.01 -1.29
N THR A 77 -0.45 15.15 -0.27
CA THR A 77 -0.98 15.46 1.05
C THR A 77 0.06 15.75 2.12
N ASN A 78 1.38 15.59 1.85
CA ASN A 78 2.64 15.94 2.57
C ASN A 78 2.64 15.95 4.11
N ASP A 79 1.62 16.56 4.66
CA ASP A 79 1.28 16.85 6.03
C ASP A 79 0.39 15.79 6.70
N ASP A 80 -0.22 14.87 5.94
CA ASP A 80 -1.09 13.81 6.44
C ASP A 80 -0.33 12.47 6.54
N PRO A 81 -0.17 11.89 7.74
CA PRO A 81 0.49 10.59 7.89
C PRO A 81 -0.37 9.43 7.37
N LEU A 82 -1.69 9.59 7.25
CA LEU A 82 -2.60 8.47 6.97
C LEU A 82 -2.34 7.78 5.61
N PRO A 83 -2.14 8.50 4.49
CA PRO A 83 -1.75 7.86 3.23
C PRO A 83 -0.40 7.13 3.33
N LEU A 84 0.56 7.67 4.09
CA LEU A 84 1.86 7.05 4.30
C LEU A 84 1.76 5.79 5.15
N GLU A 85 0.86 5.75 6.14
CA GLU A 85 0.58 4.53 6.92
C GLU A 85 0.08 3.38 6.04
N ILE A 86 -0.79 3.69 5.07
CA ILE A 86 -1.30 2.70 4.11
C ILE A 86 -0.15 2.24 3.20
N VAL A 87 0.64 3.16 2.64
CA VAL A 87 1.80 2.79 1.81
C VAL A 87 2.80 1.95 2.62
N TYR A 88 3.05 2.30 3.88
CA TYR A 88 3.89 1.52 4.77
C TYR A 88 3.36 0.10 4.96
N ALA A 89 2.06 -0.08 5.23
CA ALA A 89 1.45 -1.40 5.34
C ALA A 89 1.61 -2.22 4.03
N MET A 90 1.51 -1.56 2.88
CA MET A 90 1.72 -2.19 1.58
C MET A 90 3.17 -2.68 1.38
N THR A 91 4.18 -2.06 2.01
CA THR A 91 5.58 -2.53 1.90
C THR A 91 5.81 -3.95 2.45
N PHE A 92 4.86 -4.53 3.16
CA PHE A 92 4.95 -5.92 3.61
C PHE A 92 4.55 -6.94 2.54
N ASN A 93 3.94 -6.49 1.45
CA ASN A 93 3.70 -7.30 0.25
C ASN A 93 4.83 -7.05 -0.78
N THR A 94 5.42 -8.12 -1.32
CA THR A 94 6.60 -8.02 -2.20
C THR A 94 6.31 -7.29 -3.51
N ASP A 95 5.18 -7.55 -4.16
CA ASP A 95 4.81 -6.90 -5.42
C ASP A 95 4.50 -5.42 -5.21
N ALA A 96 3.78 -5.11 -4.13
CA ALA A 96 3.51 -3.74 -3.71
C ALA A 96 4.80 -2.97 -3.42
N LYS A 97 5.74 -3.58 -2.68
CA LYS A 97 7.05 -2.99 -2.42
C LYS A 97 7.80 -2.71 -3.72
N LYS A 98 7.79 -3.63 -4.68
CA LYS A 98 8.43 -3.42 -5.99
C LYS A 98 7.85 -2.20 -6.71
N ILE A 99 6.52 -2.06 -6.76
CA ILE A 99 5.85 -0.89 -7.36
C ILE A 99 6.26 0.42 -6.63
N ILE A 100 6.38 0.38 -5.31
CA ILE A 100 6.81 1.54 -4.51
C ILE A 100 8.26 1.91 -4.86
N CYS A 101 9.18 0.94 -4.93
CA CYS A 101 10.58 1.17 -5.25
C CYS A 101 10.80 1.70 -6.68
N GLU A 102 10.01 1.22 -7.64
CA GLU A 102 10.05 1.66 -9.04
C GLU A 102 9.54 3.10 -9.21
N ASN A 103 8.77 3.62 -8.25
CA ASN A 103 8.34 5.01 -8.22
C ASN A 103 9.41 5.91 -7.57
N THR A 104 10.49 6.19 -8.31
CA THR A 104 11.63 6.97 -7.82
C THR A 104 11.24 8.35 -7.28
N GLU A 105 10.27 9.01 -7.90
CA GLU A 105 9.76 10.31 -7.46
C GLU A 105 9.10 10.21 -6.07
N PHE A 106 8.32 9.16 -5.81
CA PHE A 106 7.78 8.90 -4.49
C PHE A 106 8.88 8.57 -3.48
N VAL A 107 9.86 7.73 -3.85
CA VAL A 107 10.98 7.37 -2.97
C VAL A 107 11.76 8.61 -2.54
N ASP A 108 12.10 9.50 -3.47
CA ASP A 108 12.82 10.74 -3.16
C ASP A 108 11.96 11.69 -2.32
N HIS A 109 10.65 11.74 -2.57
CA HIS A 109 9.73 12.47 -1.72
C HIS A 109 9.72 11.93 -0.28
N VAL A 110 9.62 10.61 -0.09
CA VAL A 110 9.66 9.99 1.24
C VAL A 110 10.99 10.22 1.95
N LYS A 111 12.13 10.25 1.22
CA LYS A 111 13.42 10.62 1.81
C LYS A 111 13.39 12.02 2.42
N GLN A 112 12.79 13.00 1.73
CA GLN A 112 12.65 14.36 2.23
C GLN A 112 11.72 14.43 3.47
N LEU A 113 10.66 13.63 3.48
CA LEU A 113 9.71 13.60 4.60
C LEU A 113 10.31 13.06 5.91
N ARG A 114 11.45 12.37 5.87
CA ARG A 114 12.16 11.91 7.08
C ARG A 114 12.54 13.07 8.00
N ASP A 115 12.85 14.22 7.43
CA ASP A 115 13.25 15.43 8.15
C ASP A 115 12.05 16.35 8.48
N SER A 116 10.82 15.87 8.28
CA SER A 116 9.60 16.63 8.61
C SER A 116 9.51 16.94 10.10
N GLU A 117 9.10 18.17 10.45
CA GLU A 117 8.79 18.57 11.83
C GLU A 117 7.59 17.81 12.40
N LYS A 118 6.76 17.21 11.53
CA LYS A 118 5.64 16.35 11.93
C LYS A 118 6.13 14.95 12.24
N LYS A 119 6.22 14.66 13.54
CA LYS A 119 6.73 13.39 14.08
C LYS A 119 6.09 12.15 13.44
N ASP A 120 4.77 12.15 13.24
CA ASP A 120 4.08 10.99 12.67
C ASP A 120 4.43 10.78 11.19
N VAL A 121 4.52 11.86 10.41
CA VAL A 121 4.96 11.83 9.01
C VAL A 121 6.41 11.36 8.91
N SER A 122 7.31 11.97 9.69
CA SER A 122 8.72 11.57 9.75
C SER A 122 8.88 10.09 10.15
N LYS A 123 8.14 9.63 11.16
CA LYS A 123 8.14 8.22 11.59
C LYS A 123 7.70 7.28 10.47
N MET A 124 6.63 7.59 9.74
CA MET A 124 6.17 6.77 8.62
C MET A 124 7.18 6.78 7.48
N ALA A 125 7.75 7.94 7.16
CA ALA A 125 8.79 8.06 6.14
C ALA A 125 10.01 7.20 6.47
N HIS A 126 10.48 7.24 7.72
CA HIS A 126 11.53 6.36 8.22
C HIS A 126 11.17 4.87 8.10
N GLY A 127 9.94 4.50 8.45
CA GLY A 127 9.46 3.11 8.34
C GLY A 127 9.44 2.60 6.90
N ILE A 128 8.94 3.42 5.96
CA ILE A 128 8.92 3.10 4.52
C ILE A 128 10.35 2.96 4.01
N MET A 129 11.22 3.95 4.26
CA MET A 129 12.61 3.91 3.80
C MET A 129 13.36 2.70 4.34
N TRP A 130 13.17 2.35 5.63
CA TRP A 130 13.74 1.14 6.21
C TRP A 130 13.35 -0.10 5.39
N LYS A 131 12.07 -0.24 5.04
CA LYS A 131 11.54 -1.42 4.36
C LYS A 131 12.04 -1.57 2.93
N ILE A 132 12.31 -0.47 2.23
CA ILE A 132 12.76 -0.50 0.84
C ILE A 132 14.30 -0.53 0.73
N GLU A 133 15.03 0.12 1.65
CA GLU A 133 16.50 0.11 1.67
C GLU A 133 17.09 -1.23 2.16
N ASP A 134 16.39 -1.97 3.02
CA ASP A 134 16.88 -3.26 3.53
C ASP A 134 17.11 -4.26 2.39
N GLU A 135 16.23 -4.29 1.39
CA GLU A 135 16.37 -5.18 0.23
C GLU A 135 17.53 -4.81 -0.69
N GLU A 136 17.87 -3.53 -0.84
CA GLU A 136 19.07 -3.13 -1.58
C GLU A 136 20.34 -3.65 -0.90
N LYS A 137 20.38 -3.61 0.43
CA LYS A 137 21.49 -4.15 1.22
C LYS A 137 21.56 -5.68 1.14
N PHE A 138 20.43 -6.37 1.04
CA PHE A 138 20.40 -7.82 0.86
C PHE A 138 20.84 -8.24 -0.56
N LYS A 139 20.45 -7.51 -1.62
CA LYS A 139 20.90 -7.78 -2.99
C LYS A 139 22.41 -7.57 -3.16
N GLN A 140 22.95 -6.46 -2.62
CA GLN A 140 24.39 -6.16 -2.70
C GLN A 140 25.27 -7.18 -1.95
N ARG A 141 24.77 -7.81 -0.86
CA ARG A 141 25.50 -8.86 -0.13
C ARG A 141 25.48 -10.23 -0.81
N GLY A 142 24.49 -10.51 -1.67
CA GLY A 142 24.42 -11.74 -2.46
C GLY A 142 25.38 -11.73 -3.65
N GLU A 143 25.58 -10.56 -4.25
CA GLU A 143 26.49 -10.39 -5.41
C GLU A 143 27.98 -10.36 -5.01
N GLN A 144 28.32 -10.01 -3.77
CA GLN A 144 29.70 -10.07 -3.25
C GLN A 144 30.16 -11.49 -2.84
N LYS A 145 29.30 -12.51 -2.96
CA LYS A 145 29.60 -13.90 -2.58
C LYS A 145 29.70 -14.88 -3.77
N ASN A 146 29.65 -14.39 -5.01
CA ASN A 146 29.88 -15.19 -6.22
C ASN A 146 31.19 -14.78 -6.90
#